data_AF-A0AAV5UXY3-F1
#
_entry.id   AF-A0AAV5UXY3-F1
#
_cell.length_a   1.000
_cell.length_b   1.000
_cell.length_c   1.000
_cell.angle_alpha   90.00
_cell.angle_beta   90.00
_cell.angle_gamma   90.00
#
_symmetry.space_group_name_H-M   'P 1'
#
loop_
_entity.id
_entity.type
_entity.pdbx_description
1 polymer ?
#
loop_
_entity_poly.entity_id
_entity_poly.type
_entity_poly.pdbx_seq_one_letter_code
_entity_poly.pdbx_strand_id
1 'polypeptide(L)' 'AKLAKFDHKLCVHSCRGDFLHSYEQAPSTSSFTLPAIQFMLKQLDSTAKHPLVIMIGDDLDWQRETARQLKK' A
#
# COMPACT_ATOMS: atom_id res chain seq x y z
N ALA A 1 -8.53 5.74 20.67
CA ALA A 1 -8.74 6.00 19.23
C ALA A 1 -8.64 4.69 18.43
N LYS A 2 -9.47 4.46 17.39
CA LYS A 2 -9.55 3.19 16.63
C LYS A 2 -8.22 2.65 16.08
N LEU A 3 -7.25 3.53 15.86
CA LEU A 3 -5.93 3.19 15.31
C LEU A 3 -4.89 2.79 16.36
N ALA A 4 -5.18 2.94 17.65
CA ALA A 4 -4.21 2.68 18.73
C ALA A 4 -3.86 1.19 18.90
N LYS A 5 -4.72 0.29 18.41
CA LYS A 5 -4.51 -1.16 18.49
C LYS A 5 -3.45 -1.72 17.53
N PHE A 6 -2.98 -0.90 16.58
CA PHE A 6 -1.97 -1.28 15.59
C PHE A 6 -0.61 -0.72 16.03
N ASP A 7 0.36 -1.61 16.18
CA ASP A 7 1.71 -1.31 16.66
C ASP A 7 2.58 -0.70 15.56
N HIS A 8 2.38 -1.09 14.31
CA HIS A 8 3.07 -0.50 13.16
C HIS A 8 2.07 -0.04 12.11
N LYS A 9 2.29 1.16 11.56
CA LYS A 9 1.40 1.77 10.56
C LYS A 9 2.25 2.21 9.38
N LEU A 10 2.02 1.59 8.23
CA LEU A 10 2.63 1.98 6.96
C LEU A 10 1.60 2.77 6.15
N CYS A 11 1.88 4.03 5.88
CA CYS A 11 1.04 4.86 5.02
C CYS A 11 1.60 4.83 3.60
N VAL A 12 0.76 4.47 2.63
CA VAL A 12 1.09 4.43 1.21
C VAL A 12 0.24 5.49 0.52
N HIS A 13 0.89 6.51 -0.03
CA HIS A 13 0.23 7.58 -0.78
C HIS A 13 0.38 7.36 -2.28
N SER A 14 -0.72 7.39 -3.03
CA SER A 14 -0.72 7.31 -4.49
C SER A 14 -1.32 8.58 -5.11
N CYS A 15 -0.61 9.17 -6.07
CA CYS A 15 -1.11 10.22 -6.94
C CYS A 15 -1.18 9.64 -8.36
N ARG A 16 -2.37 9.17 -8.75
CA ARG A 16 -2.59 8.42 -9.99
C ARG A 16 -3.66 9.06 -10.87
N GLY A 17 -4.60 9.79 -10.27
CA GLY A 17 -5.81 10.32 -10.91
C GLY A 17 -5.51 11.15 -12.15
N ASP A 18 -4.63 12.15 -12.02
CA ASP A 18 -4.22 13.01 -13.14
C ASP A 18 -3.50 12.23 -14.25
N PHE A 19 -2.91 11.09 -13.91
CA PHE A 19 -2.15 10.25 -14.81
C PHE A 19 -2.97 9.10 -15.41
N LEU A 20 -4.23 8.88 -15.00
CA LEU A 20 -5.08 7.78 -15.51
C LEU A 20 -5.36 7.91 -17.01
N HIS A 21 -5.39 9.14 -17.51
CA HIS A 21 -5.62 9.44 -18.93
C HIS A 21 -4.34 9.76 -19.69
N SER A 22 -3.23 9.98 -18.97
CA SER A 22 -1.90 10.02 -19.58
C SER A 22 -1.46 8.58 -19.83
N TYR A 23 -1.02 8.25 -21.02
CA TYR A 23 -0.42 6.94 -21.31
C TYR A 23 0.91 6.69 -20.55
N GLU A 24 1.26 7.55 -19.58
CA GLU A 24 2.45 7.49 -18.72
C GLU A 24 2.23 6.68 -17.42
N GLN A 25 1.22 5.83 -17.38
CA GLN A 25 1.05 4.88 -16.28
C GLN A 25 2.10 3.77 -16.39
N ALA A 26 3.29 3.99 -15.80
CA ALA A 26 4.23 2.91 -15.59
C ALA A 26 3.58 1.81 -14.71
N PRO A 27 3.87 0.52 -14.95
CA PRO A 27 3.31 -0.60 -14.18
C PRO A 27 3.96 -0.69 -12.78
N SER A 28 3.87 0.39 -12.00
CA SER A 28 4.54 0.55 -10.70
C SER A 28 3.93 -0.30 -9.60
N THR A 29 2.78 -0.93 -9.83
CA THR A 29 2.08 -1.69 -8.78
C THR A 29 2.74 -3.03 -8.52
N SER A 30 2.82 -3.87 -9.56
CA SER A 30 3.45 -5.19 -9.51
C SER A 30 4.97 -5.10 -9.45
N SER A 31 5.58 -4.13 -10.15
CA SER A 31 7.03 -4.01 -10.24
C SER A 31 7.68 -3.31 -9.04
N PHE A 32 6.92 -2.52 -8.27
CA PHE A 32 7.51 -1.69 -7.21
C PHE A 32 6.67 -1.66 -5.93
N THR A 33 5.42 -1.21 -6.01
CA THR A 33 4.60 -0.89 -4.82
C THR A 33 4.34 -2.12 -3.97
N LEU A 34 3.89 -3.22 -4.57
CA LEU A 34 3.64 -4.47 -3.87
C LEU A 34 4.93 -5.07 -3.26
N PRO A 35 6.03 -5.25 -4.02
CA PRO A 35 7.30 -5.68 -3.47
C PRO A 35 7.82 -4.79 -2.33
N ALA A 36 7.70 -3.46 -2.46
CA ALA A 36 8.16 -2.51 -1.45
C ALA A 36 7.35 -2.63 -0.15
N ILE A 37 6.02 -2.69 -0.24
CA ILE A 37 5.16 -2.89 0.94
C ILE A 37 5.47 -4.24 1.60
N GLN A 38 5.60 -5.31 0.81
CA GLN A 38 5.94 -6.64 1.35
C GLN A 38 7.31 -6.65 2.01
N PHE A 39 8.31 -6.01 1.42
CA PHE A 39 9.63 -5.88 2.01
C PHE A 39 9.57 -5.13 3.35
N MET A 40 8.86 -4.00 3.40
CA MET A 40 8.68 -3.23 4.64
C MET A 40 7.97 -4.06 5.71
N LEU A 41 6.93 -4.82 5.36
CA LEU A 41 6.26 -5.73 6.29
C LEU A 41 7.20 -6.84 6.79
N LYS A 42 8.06 -7.39 5.93
CA LYS A 42 9.09 -8.37 6.34
C LYS A 42 10.17 -7.76 7.23
N GLN A 43 10.53 -6.49 7.05
CA GLN A 43 11.51 -5.81 7.93
C GLN A 43 10.94 -5.53 9.33
N LEU A 44 9.61 -5.49 9.47
CA LEU A 44 8.95 -5.36 10.77
C LEU A 44 8.97 -6.66 11.60
N ASP A 45 9.45 -7.77 11.01
CA ASP A 45 9.42 -9.12 11.56
C ASP A 45 10.56 -9.33 12.58
N SER A 46 10.33 -8.93 13.83
CA SER A 46 10.11 -9.85 14.96
C SER A 46 9.32 -9.19 16.12
N THR A 47 8.85 -7.95 15.92
CA THR A 47 8.21 -7.14 16.98
C THR A 47 6.78 -6.72 16.66
N ALA A 48 6.39 -6.76 15.38
CA ALA A 48 5.05 -6.36 14.93
C ALA A 48 4.02 -7.49 15.09
N LYS A 49 3.09 -7.32 16.02
CA LYS A 49 1.92 -8.19 16.26
C LYS A 49 0.71 -7.79 15.42
N HIS A 50 0.54 -6.51 15.12
CA HIS A 50 -0.64 -5.99 14.40
C HIS A 50 -0.28 -4.88 13.40
N PRO A 51 0.49 -5.18 12.33
CA PRO A 51 0.80 -4.19 11.31
C PRO A 51 -0.46 -3.72 10.58
N LEU A 52 -0.50 -2.42 10.26
CA LEU A 52 -1.56 -1.78 9.49
C LEU A 52 -0.96 -1.11 8.26
N VAL A 53 -1.49 -1.42 7.08
CA VAL A 53 -1.23 -0.66 5.87
C VAL A 53 -2.41 0.27 5.61
N ILE A 54 -2.13 1.56 5.46
CA ILE A 54 -3.10 2.61 5.17
C ILE A 54 -2.83 3.11 3.76
N MET A 55 -3.75 2.84 2.83
CA MET A 55 -3.68 3.35 1.47
C MET A 55 -4.42 4.69 1.40
N ILE A 56 -3.76 5.72 0.87
CA ILE A 56 -4.29 7.08 0.71
C ILE A 56 -4.02 7.52 -0.73
N GLY A 57 -4.98 8.18 -1.37
CA GLY A 57 -4.80 8.64 -2.73
C GLY A 57 -6.12 8.81 -3.47
N ASP A 58 -6.00 9.13 -4.75
CA ASP A 58 -7.06 9.56 -5.66
C ASP A 58 -7.64 8.43 -6.55
N ASP A 59 -7.00 7.26 -6.60
CA ASP A 59 -7.44 6.09 -7.37
C ASP A 59 -7.93 4.96 -6.44
N LEU A 60 -9.23 4.97 -6.13
CA LEU A 60 -9.86 4.01 -5.21
C LEU A 60 -9.82 2.57 -5.71
N ASP A 61 -9.92 2.35 -7.03
CA ASP A 61 -9.97 1.01 -7.59
C ASP A 61 -8.58 0.36 -7.52
N TRP A 62 -7.53 1.11 -7.84
CA TRP A 62 -6.15 0.68 -7.63
C TRP A 62 -5.84 0.37 -6.16
N GLN A 63 -6.32 1.21 -5.22
CA GLN A 63 -6.12 0.96 -3.79
C GLN A 63 -6.75 -0.36 -3.35
N ARG A 64 -7.98 -0.63 -3.81
CA ARG A 64 -8.70 -1.88 -3.50
C ARG A 64 -7.99 -3.09 -4.09
N GLU A 65 -7.53 -2.98 -5.33
CA GLU A 65 -6.80 -4.06 -6.00
C GLU A 65 -5.49 -4.37 -5.28
N THR A 66 -4.68 -3.35 -4.99
CA THR A 66 -3.42 -3.47 -4.26
C THR A 66 -3.64 -4.10 -2.88
N ALA A 67 -4.66 -3.64 -2.15
CA ALA A 67 -5.01 -4.21 -0.85
C ALA A 67 -5.45 -5.68 -0.91
N ARG A 68 -6.12 -6.12 -1.99
CA ARG A 68 -6.43 -7.55 -2.20
C ARG A 68 -5.18 -8.37 -2.47
N GLN A 69 -4.24 -7.83 -3.24
CA GLN A 69 -2.99 -8.52 -3.57
C GLN A 69 -2.06 -8.66 -2.36
N LEU A 70 -2.07 -7.70 -1.43
CA LEU A 70 -1.30 -7.78 -0.17
C LEU A 70 -1.83 -8.81 0.84
N LYS A 71 -3.07 -9.29 0.67
CA LYS A 71 -3.68 -10.32 1.54
C LYS A 71 -3.42 -11.76 1.06
N LYS A 72 -2.91 -11.92 -0.16
CA LYS A 72 -2.52 -13.22 -0.71
C LYS A 72 -1.13 -13.60 -0.21
#